data_AF-M9NFY9-F1
#
_entry.id   AF-M9NFY9-F1
#
_cell.length_a   1.000
_cell.length_b   1.000
_cell.length_c   1.000
_cell.angle_alpha   90.00
_cell.angle_beta   90.00
_cell.angle_gamma   90.00
#
_symmetry.space_group_name_H-M   'P 1'
#
loop_
_entity.id
_entity.type
_entity.pdbx_description
1 polymer ?
#
loop_
_entity_poly.entity_id
_entity_poly.type
_entity_poly.pdbx_seq_one_letter_code
_entity_poly.pdbx_strand_id
1 'polypeptide(L)'
;MTWIWTLLLLGLVTAQGPSEEIAEIDAEVTKKLKSFLENFTGYWKDNTEFLNWIAKIRLALNNNSTDLAYKFELRYGFESYNKERLVLEQQILDRVEDLDSIIPHQKHAKCLNFYVDQRNALKTALKQSNSKKIERFAENSPSCPYYYFDANEFRNNLTNEPQGINNSI
;
A
#
# COMPACT_ATOMS: atom_id res chain seq x y z
N MET A 1 2.47 -13.37 73.83
CA MET A 1 1.48 -13.09 72.76
C MET A 1 2.13 -12.33 71.60
N THR A 2 3.23 -12.84 71.05
CA THR A 2 4.10 -12.08 70.11
C THR A 2 4.11 -12.63 68.68
N TRP A 3 3.28 -13.65 68.38
CA TRP A 3 3.31 -14.31 67.07
C TRP A 3 2.28 -13.75 66.06
N ILE A 4 1.29 -12.97 66.49
CA ILE A 4 0.23 -12.49 65.58
C ILE A 4 0.74 -11.40 64.61
N TRP A 5 1.84 -10.72 64.93
CA TRP A 5 2.33 -9.60 64.12
C TRP A 5 3.19 -10.02 62.92
N THR A 6 3.73 -11.23 62.87
CA THR A 6 4.61 -11.67 61.77
C THR A 6 3.84 -12.03 60.49
N LEU A 7 2.54 -12.31 60.57
CA LEU A 7 1.72 -12.63 59.39
C LEU A 7 1.26 -11.40 58.60
N LEU A 8 1.28 -10.21 59.21
CA LEU A 8 0.79 -8.99 58.55
C LEU A 8 1.84 -8.37 57.60
N LEU A 9 3.13 -8.66 57.81
CA LEU A 9 4.21 -8.14 56.95
C LEU A 9 4.45 -8.95 55.68
N LEU A 10 4.02 -10.22 55.63
CA LEU A 10 4.20 -11.04 54.42
C LEU A 10 3.10 -10.82 53.37
N GLY A 11 1.95 -10.24 53.76
CA GLY A 11 0.82 -10.00 52.87
C GLY A 11 0.94 -8.78 51.96
N LEU A 12 1.91 -7.90 52.19
CA LEU A 12 1.96 -6.62 51.45
C LEU A 12 2.78 -6.68 50.15
N VAL A 13 3.56 -7.75 49.90
CA VAL A 13 4.50 -7.77 48.77
C VAL A 13 3.85 -8.20 47.44
N THR A 14 2.69 -8.85 47.44
CA THR A 14 2.11 -9.39 46.18
C THR A 14 1.05 -8.49 45.52
N ALA A 15 0.64 -7.38 46.13
CA ALA A 15 -0.49 -6.60 45.62
C ALA A 15 -0.12 -5.61 44.49
N GLN A 16 1.16 -5.23 44.35
CA GLN A 16 1.57 -4.19 43.39
C GLN A 16 1.93 -4.73 41.99
N GLY A 17 2.33 -6.00 41.87
CA GLY A 17 2.90 -6.56 40.63
C GLY A 17 1.99 -6.49 39.39
N PRO A 18 0.83 -7.17 39.35
CA PRO A 18 0.07 -7.35 38.10
C PRO A 18 -0.57 -6.06 37.58
N SER A 19 -0.91 -5.11 38.45
CA SER A 19 -1.49 -3.83 38.02
C SER A 19 -0.46 -2.90 37.38
N GLU A 20 0.79 -2.92 37.88
CA GLU A 20 1.87 -2.08 37.38
C GLU A 20 2.32 -2.56 35.99
N GLU A 21 2.45 -3.87 35.81
CA GLU A 21 2.82 -4.48 34.51
C GLU A 21 1.78 -4.18 33.42
N ILE A 22 0.49 -4.30 33.72
CA ILE A 22 -0.59 -3.96 32.76
C ILE A 22 -0.57 -2.47 32.39
N ALA A 23 -0.31 -1.59 33.37
CA ALA A 23 -0.22 -0.16 33.13
C ALA A 23 0.99 0.20 32.25
N GLU A 24 2.13 -0.47 32.43
CA GLU A 24 3.31 -0.29 31.58
C GLU A 24 3.04 -0.73 30.14
N ILE A 25 2.42 -1.90 29.95
CA ILE A 25 2.03 -2.40 28.62
C ILE A 25 1.05 -1.44 27.96
N ASP A 26 0.04 -0.95 28.69
CA ASP A 26 -0.91 0.02 28.15
C ASP A 26 -0.23 1.33 27.72
N ALA A 27 0.73 1.81 28.52
CA ALA A 27 1.52 2.98 28.20
C ALA A 27 2.38 2.76 26.94
N GLU A 28 2.99 1.59 26.77
CA GLU A 28 3.77 1.23 25.59
C GLU A 28 2.90 1.21 24.33
N VAL A 29 1.76 0.51 24.37
CA VAL A 29 0.85 0.44 23.22
C VAL A 29 0.30 1.82 22.88
N THR A 30 -0.08 2.61 23.90
CA THR A 30 -0.52 3.99 23.73
C THR A 30 0.56 4.86 23.06
N LYS A 31 1.83 4.74 23.50
CA LYS A 31 2.97 5.42 22.88
C LYS A 31 3.15 4.99 21.42
N LYS A 32 3.00 3.70 21.13
CA LYS A 32 3.11 3.19 19.76
C LYS A 32 2.00 3.74 18.86
N LEU A 33 0.74 3.74 19.32
CA LEU A 33 -0.38 4.34 18.60
C LEU A 33 -0.17 5.83 18.33
N LYS A 34 0.36 6.59 19.31
CA LYS A 34 0.73 7.99 19.12
C LYS A 34 1.77 8.17 18.01
N SER A 35 2.79 7.30 17.98
CA SER A 35 3.85 7.37 16.95
C SER A 35 3.31 7.23 15.52
N PHE A 36 2.21 6.49 15.31
CA PHE A 36 1.59 6.40 13.99
C PHE A 36 1.02 7.73 13.50
N LEU A 37 0.71 8.66 14.41
CA LEU A 37 0.14 9.97 14.08
C LEU A 37 1.18 11.05 13.80
N GLU A 38 2.46 10.78 14.08
CA GLU A 38 3.53 11.77 14.01
C GLU A 38 4.15 11.88 12.61
N ASN A 39 4.31 10.74 11.92
CA ASN A 39 5.02 10.70 10.63
C ASN A 39 4.36 9.72 9.65
N PHE A 40 3.53 10.25 8.75
CA PHE A 40 2.94 9.46 7.67
C PHE A 40 3.91 9.35 6.48
N THR A 41 4.03 8.15 5.90
CA THR A 41 4.89 7.88 4.74
C THR A 41 4.09 7.34 3.55
N GLY A 42 4.64 7.46 2.35
CA GLY A 42 4.02 6.94 1.12
C GLY A 42 2.80 7.73 0.64
N TYR A 43 1.96 7.10 -0.18
CA TYR A 43 0.80 7.71 -0.84
C TYR A 43 -0.48 7.67 0.02
N TRP A 44 -0.37 8.22 1.23
CA TRP A 44 -1.47 8.26 2.20
C TRP A 44 -2.49 9.38 1.93
N LYS A 45 -2.05 10.46 1.26
CA LYS A 45 -2.93 11.60 0.96
C LYS A 45 -4.04 11.16 0.01
N ASP A 46 -5.28 11.47 0.37
CA ASP A 46 -6.50 11.07 -0.33
C ASP A 46 -6.83 9.56 -0.29
N ASN A 47 -6.09 8.77 0.49
CA ASN A 47 -6.39 7.36 0.70
C ASN A 47 -7.42 7.18 1.82
N THR A 48 -8.68 6.93 1.47
CA THR A 48 -9.78 6.83 2.45
C THR A 48 -9.61 5.68 3.44
N GLU A 49 -9.00 4.57 3.02
CA GLU A 49 -8.71 3.43 3.91
C GLU A 49 -7.67 3.81 4.96
N PHE A 50 -6.59 4.49 4.55
CA PHE A 50 -5.58 5.01 5.46
C PHE A 50 -6.18 6.01 6.45
N LEU A 51 -6.96 6.98 5.95
CA LEU A 51 -7.58 8.01 6.77
C LEU A 51 -8.56 7.41 7.79
N ASN A 52 -9.26 6.32 7.45
CA ASN A 52 -10.12 5.59 8.38
C ASN A 52 -9.32 4.95 9.52
N TRP A 53 -8.17 4.34 9.24
CA TRP A 53 -7.27 3.83 10.28
C TRP A 53 -6.80 4.93 11.22
N ILE A 54 -6.37 6.06 10.67
CA ILE A 54 -5.93 7.22 11.48
C ILE A 54 -7.07 7.77 12.33
N ALA A 55 -8.30 7.82 11.81
CA ALA A 55 -9.47 8.24 12.57
C ALA A 55 -9.75 7.30 13.77
N LYS A 56 -9.67 5.98 13.57
CA LYS A 56 -9.83 4.99 14.66
C LYS A 56 -8.74 5.15 15.73
N ILE A 57 -7.49 5.31 15.32
CA ILE A 57 -6.35 5.50 16.23
C ILE A 57 -6.54 6.78 17.06
N ARG A 58 -6.92 7.90 16.43
CA ARG A 58 -7.22 9.16 17.14
C ARG A 58 -8.36 9.00 18.14
N LEU A 59 -9.43 8.31 17.75
CA LEU A 59 -10.57 8.07 18.62
C LEU A 59 -10.16 7.27 19.87
N ALA A 60 -9.40 6.19 19.69
CA ALA A 60 -8.89 5.37 20.78
C ALA A 60 -7.94 6.11 21.72
N LEU A 61 -7.08 7.00 21.18
CA LEU A 61 -6.16 7.80 21.98
C LEU A 61 -6.85 8.94 22.75
N ASN A 62 -7.94 9.48 22.21
CA ASN A 62 -8.69 10.56 22.85
C ASN A 62 -9.65 10.04 23.93
N ASN A 63 -10.03 8.76 23.87
CA ASN A 63 -10.88 8.14 24.87
C ASN A 63 -10.05 7.41 25.94
N ASN A 64 -10.02 7.97 27.17
CA ASN A 64 -9.31 7.38 28.31
C ASN A 64 -9.88 6.03 28.77
N SER A 65 -11.11 5.66 28.37
CA SER A 65 -11.71 4.36 28.68
C SER A 65 -11.46 3.29 27.62
N THR A 66 -10.69 3.58 26.58
CA THR A 66 -10.32 2.60 25.56
C THR A 66 -9.54 1.47 26.20
N ASP A 67 -10.09 0.25 26.11
CA ASP A 67 -9.46 -0.92 26.70
C ASP A 67 -8.17 -1.32 25.96
N LEU A 68 -7.29 -2.00 26.70
CA LEU A 68 -5.98 -2.43 26.20
C LEU A 68 -6.09 -3.40 25.02
N ALA A 69 -7.10 -4.27 25.00
CA ALA A 69 -7.26 -5.26 23.92
C ALA A 69 -7.57 -4.58 22.59
N TYR A 70 -8.43 -3.56 22.58
CA TYR A 70 -8.72 -2.77 21.40
C TYR A 70 -7.53 -1.92 20.95
N LYS A 71 -6.73 -1.38 21.89
CA LYS A 71 -5.47 -0.71 21.54
C LYS A 71 -4.50 -1.65 20.83
N PHE A 72 -4.41 -2.91 21.25
CA PHE A 72 -3.63 -3.94 20.57
C PHE A 72 -4.17 -4.27 19.18
N GLU A 73 -5.49 -4.42 19.04
CA GLU A 73 -6.14 -4.64 17.73
C GLU A 73 -5.78 -3.51 16.76
N LEU A 74 -5.86 -2.26 17.20
CA LEU A 74 -5.48 -1.11 16.39
C LEU A 74 -3.99 -1.11 16.04
N ARG A 75 -3.11 -1.43 17.00
CA ARG A 75 -1.66 -1.50 16.77
C ARG A 75 -1.33 -2.51 15.68
N TYR A 76 -1.69 -3.77 15.89
CA TYR A 76 -1.33 -4.84 14.96
C TYR A 76 -2.09 -4.74 13.63
N GLY A 77 -3.37 -4.34 13.68
CA GLY A 77 -4.19 -4.13 12.48
C GLY A 77 -3.60 -3.04 11.59
N PHE A 78 -3.23 -1.89 12.15
CA PHE A 78 -2.61 -0.81 11.39
C PHE A 78 -1.20 -1.17 10.90
N GLU A 79 -0.37 -1.82 11.72
CA GLU A 79 0.97 -2.26 11.31
C GLU A 79 0.91 -3.21 10.11
N SER A 80 0.01 -4.20 10.15
CA SER A 80 -0.19 -5.15 9.06
C SER A 80 -0.67 -4.44 7.78
N TYR A 81 -1.72 -3.64 7.91
CA TYR A 81 -2.26 -2.83 6.80
C TYR A 81 -1.20 -1.94 6.17
N ASN A 82 -0.46 -1.20 7.00
CA ASN A 82 0.49 -0.20 6.53
C ASN A 82 1.72 -0.85 5.89
N LYS A 83 2.17 -2.00 6.40
CA LYS A 83 3.25 -2.78 5.79
C LYS A 83 2.87 -3.24 4.39
N GLU A 84 1.69 -3.83 4.23
CA GLU A 84 1.18 -4.26 2.93
C GLU A 84 1.03 -3.07 1.97
N ARG A 85 0.46 -1.95 2.46
CA ARG A 85 0.30 -0.73 1.67
C ARG A 85 1.62 -0.26 1.07
N LEU A 86 2.67 -0.18 1.88
CA LEU A 86 3.98 0.30 1.43
C LEU A 86 4.65 -0.66 0.43
N VAL A 87 4.48 -1.98 0.59
CA VAL A 87 4.97 -2.96 -0.38
C VAL A 87 4.25 -2.81 -1.72
N LEU A 88 2.92 -2.66 -1.71
CA LEU A 88 2.14 -2.46 -2.92
C LEU A 88 2.48 -1.13 -3.61
N GLU A 89 2.70 -0.06 -2.84
CA GLU A 89 3.16 1.23 -3.38
C GLU A 89 4.52 1.08 -4.07
N GLN A 90 5.47 0.37 -3.45
CA GLN A 90 6.78 0.13 -4.07
C GLN A 90 6.64 -0.65 -5.38
N GLN A 91 5.87 -1.73 -5.41
CA GLN A 91 5.64 -2.51 -6.63
C GLN A 91 5.04 -1.67 -7.76
N ILE A 92 4.07 -0.80 -7.44
CA ILE A 92 3.47 0.11 -8.42
C ILE A 92 4.50 1.13 -8.92
N LEU A 93 5.35 1.67 -8.04
CA LEU A 93 6.39 2.63 -8.41
C LEU A 93 7.44 2.00 -9.33
N ASP A 94 7.91 0.80 -8.99
CA ASP A 94 8.87 0.05 -9.82
C ASP A 94 8.30 -0.16 -11.23
N ARG A 95 7.03 -0.56 -11.34
CA ARG A 95 6.37 -0.72 -12.64
C ARG A 95 6.20 0.60 -13.39
N VAL A 96 5.94 1.70 -12.68
CA VAL A 96 5.88 3.03 -13.29
C VAL A 96 7.25 3.44 -13.85
N GLU A 97 8.34 3.14 -13.15
CA GLU A 97 9.71 3.39 -13.60
C GLU A 97 10.06 2.58 -14.87
N ASP A 98 9.68 1.29 -14.91
CA ASP A 98 9.79 0.47 -16.12
C ASP A 98 9.08 1.12 -17.31
N LEU A 99 7.84 1.58 -17.10
CA LEU A 99 7.04 2.22 -18.14
C LEU A 99 7.64 3.55 -18.59
N ASP A 100 8.17 4.35 -17.67
CA ASP A 100 8.85 5.60 -17.99
C ASP A 100 10.14 5.37 -18.80
N SER A 101 10.75 4.19 -18.69
CA SER A 101 11.87 3.76 -19.55
C SER A 101 11.42 3.22 -20.93
N ILE A 102 10.27 2.54 -21.00
CA ILE A 102 9.75 1.95 -22.26
C ILE A 102 9.13 3.01 -23.18
N ILE A 103 8.33 3.92 -22.62
CA ILE A 103 7.50 4.87 -23.37
C ILE A 103 8.31 5.72 -24.37
N PRO A 104 9.47 6.32 -24.01
CA PRO A 104 10.25 7.15 -24.94
C PRO A 104 10.80 6.40 -26.15
N HIS A 105 10.95 5.08 -26.05
CA HIS A 105 11.54 4.24 -27.08
C HIS A 105 10.51 3.44 -27.89
N GLN A 106 9.22 3.54 -27.52
CA GLN A 106 8.16 2.81 -28.18
C GLN A 106 7.73 3.48 -29.49
N LYS A 107 7.87 2.77 -30.61
CA LYS A 107 7.49 3.24 -31.95
C LYS A 107 6.10 2.81 -32.39
N HIS A 108 5.59 1.69 -31.86
CA HIS A 108 4.28 1.16 -32.24
C HIS A 108 3.17 1.94 -31.53
N ALA A 109 2.37 2.71 -32.26
CA ALA A 109 1.39 3.64 -31.72
C ALA A 109 0.40 3.01 -30.72
N LYS A 110 -0.14 1.82 -31.02
CA LYS A 110 -1.07 1.14 -30.08
C LYS A 110 -0.37 0.71 -28.79
N CYS A 111 0.92 0.35 -28.85
CA CYS A 111 1.66 -0.03 -27.65
C CYS A 111 2.07 1.19 -26.84
N LEU A 112 2.37 2.31 -27.50
CA LEU A 112 2.63 3.58 -26.84
C LEU A 112 1.40 4.00 -26.00
N ASN A 113 0.22 4.02 -26.62
CA ASN A 113 -1.02 4.36 -25.90
C ASN A 113 -1.29 3.39 -24.76
N PHE A 114 -1.15 2.08 -25.01
CA PHE A 114 -1.30 1.05 -23.99
C PHE A 114 -0.40 1.29 -22.76
N TYR A 115 0.89 1.58 -22.97
CA TYR A 115 1.81 1.83 -21.85
C TYR A 115 1.56 3.17 -21.15
N VAL A 116 1.14 4.21 -21.88
CA VAL A 116 0.73 5.49 -21.28
C VAL A 116 -0.49 5.30 -20.37
N ASP A 117 -1.48 4.54 -20.83
CA ASP A 117 -2.68 4.23 -20.05
C ASP A 117 -2.34 3.41 -18.80
N GLN A 118 -1.48 2.39 -18.93
CA GLN A 118 -0.98 1.63 -17.79
C GLN A 118 -0.33 2.53 -16.74
N ARG A 119 0.58 3.41 -17.17
CA ARG A 119 1.28 4.32 -16.26
C ARG A 119 0.30 5.24 -15.52
N ASN A 120 -0.68 5.80 -16.23
CA ASN A 120 -1.66 6.71 -15.63
C ASN A 120 -2.58 5.99 -14.63
N ALA A 121 -3.02 4.77 -14.96
CA ALA A 121 -3.82 3.94 -14.07
C ALA A 121 -3.04 3.58 -12.79
N LEU A 122 -1.78 3.19 -12.93
CA LEU A 122 -0.88 2.85 -11.81
C LEU A 122 -0.62 4.06 -10.90
N LYS A 123 -0.31 5.24 -11.47
CA LYS A 123 -0.15 6.49 -10.70
C LYS A 123 -1.42 6.85 -9.91
N THR A 124 -2.60 6.57 -10.47
CA THR A 124 -3.88 6.78 -9.78
C THR A 124 -4.07 5.75 -8.65
N ALA A 125 -3.69 4.50 -8.88
CA ALA A 125 -3.84 3.40 -7.92
C ALA A 125 -3.05 3.61 -6.62
N LEU A 126 -1.92 4.34 -6.66
CA LEU A 126 -1.10 4.64 -5.48
C LEU A 126 -1.90 5.21 -4.30
N LYS A 127 -2.95 5.99 -4.56
CA LYS A 127 -3.79 6.60 -3.52
C LYS A 127 -5.01 5.77 -3.12
N GLN A 128 -5.24 4.62 -3.74
CA GLN A 128 -6.43 3.78 -3.50
C GLN A 128 -6.23 2.77 -2.37
N SER A 129 -7.27 2.01 -2.01
CA SER A 129 -7.16 0.93 -1.02
C SER A 129 -6.15 -0.15 -1.44
N ASN A 130 -5.67 -0.96 -0.50
CA ASN A 130 -4.75 -2.06 -0.81
C ASN A 130 -5.37 -3.04 -1.83
N SER A 131 -6.65 -3.36 -1.67
CA SER A 131 -7.39 -4.20 -2.63
C SER A 131 -7.40 -3.62 -4.05
N LYS A 132 -7.59 -2.30 -4.19
CA LYS A 132 -7.58 -1.63 -5.49
C LYS A 132 -6.16 -1.51 -6.05
N LYS A 133 -5.14 -1.35 -5.21
CA LYS A 133 -3.74 -1.42 -5.65
C LYS A 133 -3.43 -2.78 -6.28
N ILE A 134 -3.82 -3.88 -5.65
CA ILE A 134 -3.62 -5.24 -6.17
C ILE A 134 -4.32 -5.41 -7.52
N GLU A 135 -5.60 -5.06 -7.60
CA GLU A 135 -6.40 -5.12 -8.83
C GLU A 135 -5.74 -4.32 -9.97
N ARG A 136 -5.44 -3.04 -9.72
CA ARG A 136 -4.85 -2.15 -10.72
C ARG A 136 -3.43 -2.57 -11.11
N PHE A 137 -2.64 -3.08 -10.17
CA PHE A 137 -1.32 -3.60 -10.49
C PHE A 137 -1.42 -4.80 -11.43
N ALA A 138 -2.30 -5.76 -11.14
CA ALA A 138 -2.51 -6.93 -12.00
C ALA A 138 -3.00 -6.55 -13.41
N GLU A 139 -3.96 -5.62 -13.51
CA GLU A 139 -4.48 -5.13 -14.81
C GLU A 139 -3.42 -4.42 -15.66
N ASN A 140 -2.43 -3.76 -15.02
CA ASN A 140 -1.47 -2.88 -15.69
C ASN A 140 -0.02 -3.41 -15.66
N SER A 141 0.15 -4.70 -15.35
CA SER A 141 1.42 -5.43 -15.43
C SER A 141 1.72 -6.11 -16.78
N PRO A 142 0.72 -6.55 -17.58
CA PRO A 142 1.01 -7.24 -18.84
C PRO A 142 1.77 -6.39 -19.86
N SER A 143 2.52 -7.06 -20.74
CA SER A 143 3.13 -6.43 -21.92
C SER A 143 2.09 -6.10 -22.99
N CYS A 144 2.44 -5.17 -23.89
CA CYS A 144 1.57 -4.80 -25.01
C CYS A 144 1.23 -6.02 -25.90
N PRO A 145 -0.05 -6.32 -26.16
CA PRO A 145 -0.46 -7.46 -26.97
C PRO A 145 -0.35 -7.22 -28.49
N TYR A 146 -0.06 -5.99 -28.92
CA TYR A 146 -0.13 -5.59 -30.34
C TYR A 146 1.13 -5.85 -31.16
N TYR A 147 2.23 -6.32 -30.55
CA TYR A 147 3.48 -6.59 -31.28
C TYR A 147 3.34 -7.65 -32.39
N TYR A 148 2.42 -8.60 -32.24
CA TYR A 148 2.24 -9.70 -33.21
C TYR A 148 1.11 -9.44 -34.22
N PHE A 149 0.33 -8.37 -34.05
CA PHE A 149 -0.86 -8.13 -34.88
C PHE A 149 -0.57 -7.40 -36.20
N ASP A 150 0.69 -7.05 -36.47
CA ASP A 150 1.11 -6.39 -37.70
C ASP A 150 1.38 -7.36 -38.87
N ALA A 151 0.65 -8.48 -38.97
CA ALA A 151 0.65 -9.24 -40.22
C ALA A 151 -0.14 -8.48 -41.32
N ASN A 152 -1.14 -7.68 -40.91
CA ASN A 152 -2.03 -7.00 -41.85
C ASN A 152 -1.47 -5.66 -42.35
N GLU A 153 -0.71 -4.90 -41.56
CA GLU A 153 -0.09 -3.67 -42.06
C GLU A 153 1.14 -4.01 -42.92
N PHE A 154 1.89 -5.09 -42.62
CA PHE A 154 2.84 -5.67 -43.58
C PHE A 154 2.19 -6.07 -44.90
N ARG A 155 1.03 -6.76 -44.86
CA ARG A 155 0.30 -7.14 -46.07
C ARG A 155 -0.18 -5.93 -46.86
N ASN A 156 -0.75 -4.93 -46.18
CA ASN A 156 -1.25 -3.72 -46.83
C ASN A 156 -0.11 -2.90 -47.44
N ASN A 157 1.06 -2.86 -46.80
CA ASN A 157 2.25 -2.20 -47.34
C ASN A 157 2.80 -2.94 -48.57
N LEU A 158 2.76 -4.27 -48.60
CA LEU A 158 3.12 -5.07 -49.78
C LEU A 158 2.14 -4.87 -50.95
N THR A 159 0.84 -4.69 -50.68
CA THR A 159 -0.16 -4.49 -51.74
C THR A 159 -0.22 -3.06 -52.27
N ASN A 160 0.30 -2.09 -51.52
CA ASN A 160 0.36 -0.68 -51.92
C ASN A 160 1.68 -0.30 -52.60
N GLU A 161 2.54 -1.28 -52.92
CA GLU A 161 3.75 -1.00 -53.70
C GLU A 161 3.33 -0.50 -55.09
N PRO A 162 3.73 0.72 -55.48
CA PRO A 162 3.31 1.31 -56.74
C PRO A 162 3.78 0.42 -57.87
N GLN A 163 2.83 -0.14 -58.63
CA GLN A 163 3.11 -0.82 -59.88
C GLN A 163 3.83 0.18 -60.78
N GLY A 164 5.14 0.00 -60.88
CA GLY A 164 6.01 0.79 -61.72
C GLY A 164 5.42 0.86 -63.11
N ILE A 165 5.05 2.07 -63.48
CA ILE A 165 4.49 2.44 -64.78
C ILE A 165 5.53 2.06 -65.84
N ASN A 166 5.33 0.92 -66.49
CA ASN A 166 6.06 0.55 -67.70
C ASN A 166 5.55 1.42 -68.85
N ASN A 167 6.05 2.65 -68.92
CA ASN A 167 6.05 3.45 -70.14
C ASN A 167 7.36 3.14 -70.89
N SER A 168 7.38 2.04 -71.63
CA SER A 168 8.40 1.81 -72.67
C SER A 168 7.91 2.44 -73.97
N ILE A 169 8.67 3.46 -74.38
CA ILE A 169 8.63 4.26 -75.61
C ILE A 169 8.53 3.39 -76.87
#